data_AF-A0A7W0F6Q8-F1
#
_entry.id   AF-A0A7W0F6Q8-F1
#
_cell.length_a   1.000
_cell.length_b   1.000
_cell.length_c   1.000
_cell.angle_alpha   90.00
_cell.angle_beta   90.00
_cell.angle_gamma   90.00
#
_symmetry.space_group_name_H-M   'P 1'
#
loop_
_entity.id
_entity.type
_entity.pdbx_description
1 polymer ?
#
loop_
_entity_poly.entity_id
_entity_poly.type
_entity_poly.pdbx_seq_one_letter_code
_entity_poly.pdbx_strand_id
1 'polypeptide(L)'
;MSLSLLKRQQAMANIIISPFPPLAKGGKGRLYCLDLASANKYQAVSAGIHEKNIWVSEECTYCHPDKYYSYRYAKGTTGRQGGFIGIL
;
A
#
# COMPACT_ATOMS: atom_id res chain seq x y z
N MET A 1 -9.33 -10.52 -31.70
CA MET A 1 -8.77 -10.34 -30.35
C MET A 1 -9.58 -9.24 -29.65
N SER A 2 -10.38 -9.57 -28.64
CA SER A 2 -11.31 -8.59 -28.02
C SER A 2 -10.54 -7.39 -27.46
N LEU A 3 -11.03 -6.16 -27.69
CA LEU A 3 -10.50 -4.92 -27.09
C LEU A 3 -10.36 -4.99 -25.56
N SER A 4 -11.12 -5.86 -24.89
CA SER A 4 -11.02 -6.08 -23.44
C SER A 4 -9.75 -6.83 -23.01
N LEU A 5 -9.17 -7.68 -23.86
CA LEU A 5 -7.93 -8.42 -23.57
C LEU A 5 -6.70 -7.52 -23.72
N LEU A 6 -6.70 -6.64 -24.73
CA LEU A 6 -5.64 -5.64 -24.93
C LEU A 6 -5.59 -4.62 -23.79
N LYS A 7 -6.75 -4.15 -23.30
CA LYS A 7 -6.81 -3.27 -22.10
C LYS A 7 -6.26 -3.94 -20.84
N ARG A 8 -6.51 -5.25 -20.66
CA ARG A 8 -5.98 -6.04 -19.53
C ARG A 8 -4.46 -6.26 -19.63
N GLN A 9 -3.93 -6.50 -20.83
CA GLN A 9 -2.48 -6.61 -21.05
C GLN A 9 -1.75 -5.27 -20.82
N GLN A 10 -2.35 -4.15 -21.25
CA GLN A 10 -1.79 -2.81 -21.00
C GLN A 10 -1.78 -2.47 -19.50
N ALA A 11 -2.83 -2.85 -18.76
CA ALA A 11 -2.92 -2.60 -17.32
C ALA A 11 -1.86 -3.36 -16.51
N MET A 12 -1.57 -4.62 -16.87
CA MET A 12 -0.51 -5.41 -16.24
C MET A 12 0.89 -4.84 -16.53
N ALA A 13 1.11 -4.31 -17.74
CA ALA A 13 2.37 -3.64 -18.09
C ALA A 13 2.57 -2.33 -17.30
N ASN A 14 1.51 -1.59 -17.00
CA ASN A 14 1.58 -0.36 -16.20
C ASN A 14 1.85 -0.59 -14.70
N ILE A 15 1.52 -1.77 -14.14
CA ILE A 15 1.81 -2.10 -12.73
C ILE A 15 3.33 -2.21 -12.51
N ILE A 16 4.07 -2.68 -13.52
CA ILE A 16 5.54 -2.86 -13.44
C ILE A 16 6.28 -1.51 -13.54
N ILE A 17 5.62 -0.46 -14.06
CA ILE A 17 6.24 0.84 -14.37
C ILE A 17 5.57 1.99 -13.58
N SER A 18 4.65 1.71 -12.65
CA SER A 18 4.03 2.79 -11.88
C SER A 18 5.12 3.52 -11.08
N PRO A 19 5.35 4.83 -11.31
CA PRO A 19 6.32 5.55 -10.51
C PRO A 19 5.79 5.56 -9.07
N PHE A 20 6.48 4.85 -8.19
CA PHE A 20 6.27 5.00 -6.75
C PHE A 20 6.37 6.50 -6.41
N PRO A 21 5.59 7.00 -5.44
CA PRO A 21 5.79 8.35 -4.97
C PRO A 21 7.27 8.57 -4.57
N PRO A 22 7.82 9.77 -4.78
CA PRO A 22 9.20 10.06 -4.43
C PRO A 22 9.45 9.72 -2.96
N LEU A 23 10.44 8.86 -2.71
CA LEU A 23 10.79 8.43 -1.36
C LEU A 23 11.37 9.61 -0.59
N ALA A 24 10.77 9.91 0.57
CA ALA A 24 11.37 10.87 1.49
C ALA A 24 12.68 10.30 2.05
N LYS A 25 13.78 11.05 1.93
CA LYS A 25 15.04 10.69 2.61
C LYS A 25 14.80 10.69 4.11
N GLY A 26 15.08 9.58 4.77
CA GLY A 26 14.96 9.45 6.22
C GLY A 26 16.30 9.67 6.92
N GLY A 27 16.37 10.64 7.84
CA GLY A 27 17.50 10.81 8.77
C GLY A 27 18.92 10.89 8.16
N LYS A 28 19.95 10.80 9.02
CA LYS A 28 21.36 10.74 8.61
C LYS A 28 21.68 9.36 8.02
N GLY A 29 21.90 9.26 6.71
CA GLY A 29 22.38 8.05 6.04
C GLY A 29 21.70 7.73 4.70
N ARG A 30 21.83 6.47 4.24
CA ARG A 30 21.16 5.91 3.05
C ARG A 30 19.82 5.24 3.42
N LEU A 31 19.02 5.89 4.27
CA LEU A 31 17.72 5.38 4.71
C LEU A 31 16.59 6.20 4.08
N TYR A 32 15.47 5.54 3.83
CA TYR A 32 14.28 6.15 3.25
C TYR A 32 13.08 5.90 4.16
N CYS A 33 12.27 6.93 4.36
CA CYS A 33 10.96 6.80 4.96
C CYS A 33 9.98 6.40 3.86
N LEU A 34 9.43 5.18 3.97
CA LEU A 34 8.49 4.63 3.01
C LEU A 34 7.06 4.75 3.54
N ASP A 35 6.22 5.46 2.80
CA ASP A 35 4.77 5.46 2.99
C ASP A 35 4.14 4.36 2.12
N LEU A 36 3.86 3.23 2.76
CA LEU A 36 3.25 2.07 2.11
C LEU A 36 1.78 2.30 1.72
N ALA A 37 1.06 3.15 2.48
CA ALA A 37 -0.35 3.41 2.21
C ALA A 37 -0.51 4.23 0.93
N SER A 38 0.28 5.31 0.81
CA SER A 38 0.34 6.10 -0.41
C SER A 38 0.82 5.26 -1.60
N ALA A 39 1.88 4.46 -1.44
CA ALA A 39 2.37 3.59 -2.51
C ALA A 39 1.28 2.65 -3.05
N ASN A 40 0.51 1.99 -2.19
CA ASN A 40 -0.61 1.15 -2.61
C ASN A 40 -1.73 1.95 -3.28
N LYS A 41 -2.05 3.16 -2.79
CA LYS A 41 -3.02 4.06 -3.43
C LYS A 41 -2.58 4.42 -4.85
N TYR A 42 -1.32 4.76 -5.08
CA TYR A 42 -0.78 5.05 -6.41
C TYR A 42 -0.89 3.85 -7.35
N GLN A 43 -0.58 2.65 -6.86
CA GLN A 43 -0.73 1.42 -7.63
C GLN A 43 -2.20 1.14 -7.98
N ALA A 44 -3.11 1.31 -7.03
CA ALA A 44 -4.55 1.14 -7.22
C ALA A 44 -5.12 2.11 -8.28
N VAL A 45 -4.76 3.40 -8.21
CA VAL A 45 -5.16 4.40 -9.21
C VAL A 45 -4.57 4.08 -10.57
N SER A 46 -3.30 3.67 -10.63
CA SER A 46 -2.63 3.27 -11.86
C SER A 46 -3.26 2.01 -12.50
N ALA A 47 -3.86 1.14 -11.69
CA ALA A 47 -4.65 0.00 -12.13
C ALA A 47 -6.08 0.37 -12.59
N GLY A 48 -6.47 1.64 -12.51
CA GLY A 48 -7.75 2.17 -12.98
C GLY A 48 -8.83 2.32 -11.89
N ILE A 49 -8.49 2.18 -10.61
CA ILE A 49 -9.43 2.45 -9.52
C ILE A 49 -9.57 3.97 -9.34
N HIS A 50 -10.79 4.48 -9.40
CA HIS A 50 -11.03 5.91 -9.14
C HIS A 50 -10.69 6.27 -7.70
N GLU A 51 -9.96 7.38 -7.52
CA GLU A 51 -9.52 7.84 -6.20
C GLU A 51 -10.67 8.02 -5.20
N LYS A 52 -11.85 8.49 -5.65
CA LYS A 52 -13.06 8.61 -4.81
C LYS A 52 -13.56 7.29 -4.20
N ASN A 53 -13.15 6.15 -4.75
CA ASN A 53 -13.49 4.81 -4.26
C ASN A 53 -12.40 4.24 -3.34
N ILE A 54 -11.34 5.00 -3.06
CA ILE A 54 -10.22 4.58 -2.21
C ILE A 54 -10.29 5.38 -0.92
N TRP A 55 -10.44 4.66 0.20
CA TRP A 55 -10.27 5.21 1.53
C TRP A 55 -8.98 4.67 2.13
N VAL A 56 -8.20 5.55 2.77
CA VAL A 56 -6.93 5.21 3.43
C VAL A 56 -7.07 5.58 4.90
N SER A 57 -6.77 4.63 5.79
CA SER A 57 -6.72 4.89 7.22
C SER A 57 -5.43 5.64 7.57
N GLU A 58 -5.54 6.64 8.47
CA GLU A 58 -4.38 7.36 9.03
C GLU A 58 -3.73 6.64 10.22
N GLU A 59 -4.22 5.44 10.56
CA GLU A 59 -3.73 4.66 11.70
C GLU A 59 -2.34 4.05 11.44
N CYS A 60 -1.48 4.15 12.45
CA CYS A 60 -0.10 3.63 12.40
C CYS A 60 0.08 2.53 13.44
N THR A 61 0.30 1.29 12.99
CA THR A 61 0.46 0.13 13.89
C THR A 61 1.70 0.23 14.78
N TYR A 62 2.75 0.94 14.34
CA TYR A 62 3.92 1.22 15.17
C TYR A 62 3.67 2.31 16.23
N CYS A 63 2.83 3.29 15.92
CA CYS A 63 2.62 4.49 16.72
C CYS A 63 1.61 4.26 17.85
N HIS A 64 0.67 3.33 17.66
CA HIS A 64 -0.37 2.98 18.64
C HIS A 64 -0.21 1.51 19.10
N PRO A 65 0.86 1.16 19.84
CA PRO A 65 1.13 -0.21 20.27
C PRO A 65 0.15 -0.73 21.33
N ASP A 66 -0.62 0.16 21.97
CA ASP A 66 -1.73 -0.14 22.87
C ASP A 66 -2.97 -0.69 22.14
N LYS A 67 -3.11 -0.35 20.85
CA LYS A 67 -4.26 -0.74 20.00
C LYS A 67 -3.92 -1.81 18.98
N TYR A 68 -2.66 -1.88 18.54
CA TYR A 68 -2.23 -2.75 17.45
C TYR A 68 -0.95 -3.53 17.78
N TYR A 69 -0.88 -4.80 17.35
CA TYR A 69 0.38 -5.51 17.19
C TYR A 69 1.24 -4.90 16.08
N SER A 70 2.53 -4.69 16.35
CA SER A 70 3.51 -4.24 15.35
C SER A 70 4.84 -4.96 15.53
N TYR A 71 5.23 -5.72 14.50
CA TYR A 71 6.49 -6.47 14.48
C TYR A 71 7.71 -5.55 14.63
N ARG A 72 7.67 -4.37 13.98
CA ARG A 72 8.76 -3.38 14.07
C ARG A 72 8.83 -2.75 15.45
N TYR A 73 7.69 -2.45 16.09
CA TYR A 73 7.67 -1.90 17.45
C TYR A 73 8.16 -2.92 18.48
N ALA A 74 7.66 -4.16 18.39
CA ALA A 74 8.03 -5.25 19.28
C ALA A 74 9.46 -5.78 19.08
N LYS A 75 10.17 -5.29 18.06
CA LYS A 75 11.52 -5.73 17.67
C LYS A 75 11.61 -7.25 17.46
N GLY A 76 10.55 -7.83 16.88
CA GLY A 76 10.46 -9.27 16.67
C GLY A 76 9.08 -9.83 17.04
N THR A 77 9.06 -10.77 17.97
CA THR A 77 7.88 -11.59 18.29
C THR A 77 6.71 -10.76 18.84
N THR A 78 5.54 -10.88 18.22
CA THR A 78 4.28 -10.22 18.61
C THR A 78 3.09 -10.97 17.99
N GLY A 79 1.85 -10.59 18.35
CA GLY A 79 0.62 -11.11 17.76
C GLY A 79 0.39 -10.67 16.31
N ARG A 80 -0.78 -10.98 15.74
CA ARG A 80 -1.17 -10.60 14.37
C ARG A 80 -2.62 -10.12 14.34
N GLN A 81 -2.92 -9.18 13.46
CA GLN A 81 -4.29 -8.80 13.12
C GLN A 81 -4.78 -9.57 11.88
N GLY A 82 -6.10 -9.66 11.72
CA GLY A 82 -6.74 -10.15 10.50
C GLY A 82 -7.61 -9.06 9.88
N GLY A 83 -7.63 -8.98 8.55
CA GLY A 83 -8.58 -8.17 7.78
C GLY A 83 -9.64 -9.07 7.16
N PHE A 84 -10.92 -8.80 7.43
CA PHE A 84 -12.03 -9.64 7.00
C PHE A 84 -13.00 -8.83 6.12
N ILE A 85 -13.48 -9.46 5.04
CA ILE A 85 -14.53 -8.92 4.17
C ILE A 85 -15.43 -10.08 3.75
N GLY A 86 -16.74 -9.83 3.68
CA GLY A 86 -17.72 -10.83 3.31
C GLY A 86 -18.93 -10.19 2.64
N ILE A 87 -19.67 -11.00 1.89
CA ILE A 87 -20.99 -10.67 1.36
C ILE A 87 -21.96 -11.59 2.11
N LEU A 88 -23.10 -11.04 2.52
CA LEU A 88 -24.19 -11.78 3.16
C LEU A 88 -25.08 -12.45 2.11
#